data_AF-A0A0S2W1U9-F1
#
_entry.id   AF-A0A0S2W1U9-F1
#
_cell.length_a   1.000
_cell.length_b   1.000
_cell.length_c   1.000
_cell.angle_alpha   90.00
_cell.angle_beta   90.00
_cell.angle_gamma   90.00
#
_symmetry.space_group_name_H-M   'P 1'
#
loop_
_entity.id
_entity.type
_entity.pdbx_description
1 polymer ?
#
loop_
_entity_poly.entity_id
_entity_poly.type
_entity_poly.pdbx_seq_one_letter_code
_entity_poly.pdbx_strand_id
1 'polypeptide(L)' 'MKKGKLAAPIAVTALLCIWFGGWGITVFRLLPGLPLPVKLIGALIPLALVGVSVYVLVERIKEIRSGEEDDLDNY' A
#
# COMPACT_ATOMS: atom_id res chain seq x y z
N MET A 1 12.31 -20.22 8.45
CA MET A 1 11.49 -19.00 8.22
C MET A 1 10.29 -19.01 9.16
N LYS A 2 10.27 -18.16 10.19
CA LYS A 2 9.08 -17.98 11.03
C LYS A 2 7.98 -17.35 10.15
N LYS A 3 6.98 -18.13 9.75
CA LYS A 3 5.87 -17.69 8.86
C LYS A 3 5.11 -16.45 9.39
N GLY A 4 5.23 -16.14 10.68
CA GLY A 4 4.59 -14.99 11.32
C GLY A 4 5.14 -13.62 10.96
N LYS A 5 6.41 -13.50 10.50
CA LYS A 5 7.04 -12.18 10.27
C LYS A 5 6.44 -11.37 9.11
N LEU A 6 5.82 -12.06 8.14
CA LEU A 6 5.21 -11.41 6.97
C LEU A 6 3.72 -11.09 7.16
N ALA A 7 3.07 -11.63 8.19
CA ALA A 7 1.62 -11.47 8.35
C ALA A 7 1.24 -9.99 8.57
N ALA A 8 1.95 -9.31 9.47
CA ALA A 8 1.72 -7.89 9.76
C ALA A 8 1.95 -6.97 8.54
N PRO A 9 3.12 -6.98 7.86
CA PRO A 9 3.33 -6.09 6.72
C PRO A 9 2.37 -6.40 5.57
N ILE A 10 2.05 -7.67 5.30
CA ILE A 10 1.05 -8.02 4.26
C ILE A 10 -0.34 -7.46 4.62
N ALA A 11 -0.79 -7.64 5.86
CA ALA A 11 -2.09 -7.16 6.30
C ALA A 11 -2.18 -5.63 6.21
N VAL A 12 -1.15 -4.92 6.67
CA VAL A 12 -1.10 -3.45 6.61
C VAL A 12 -1.11 -2.96 5.16
N THR A 13 -0.27 -3.54 4.29
CA THR A 13 -0.26 -3.16 2.87
C THR A 13 -1.60 -3.46 2.20
N ALA A 14 -2.25 -4.59 2.51
CA ALA A 14 -3.58 -4.91 1.98
C ALA A 14 -4.63 -3.89 2.41
N LEU A 15 -4.63 -3.49 3.69
CA LEU A 15 -5.54 -2.46 4.21
C LEU A 15 -5.31 -1.10 3.52
N LEU A 16 -4.05 -0.69 3.33
CA LEU A 16 -3.71 0.54 2.61
C LEU A 16 -4.16 0.49 1.14
N CYS A 17 -3.95 -0.64 0.47
CA CYS A 17 -4.41 -0.84 -0.91
C CYS A 17 -5.93 -0.75 -1.02
N ILE A 18 -6.68 -1.35 -0.09
CA ILE A 18 -8.14 -1.26 -0.05
C ILE A 18 -8.57 0.18 0.22
N TRP A 19 -7.96 0.86 1.19
CA TRP A 19 -8.29 2.24 1.55
C TRP A 19 -8.06 3.22 0.39
N PHE A 20 -6.85 3.23 -0.18
CA PHE A 20 -6.50 4.14 -1.28
C PHE A 20 -7.14 3.73 -2.61
N GLY A 21 -7.29 2.44 -2.87
CA GLY A 21 -8.04 1.93 -4.03
C GLY A 21 -9.52 2.31 -3.94
N GLY A 22 -10.11 2.19 -2.76
CA GLY A 22 -11.47 2.64 -2.46
C GLY A 22 -11.64 4.13 -2.71
N TRP A 23 -10.68 4.95 -2.28
CA TRP A 23 -10.66 6.38 -2.60
C TRP A 23 -10.65 6.67 -4.11
N GLY A 24 -9.86 5.92 -4.89
CA GLY A 24 -9.91 6.02 -6.35
C GLY A 24 -11.32 5.80 -6.88
N ILE A 25 -11.99 4.74 -6.40
CA ILE A 25 -13.38 4.43 -6.79
C ILE A 25 -14.34 5.56 -6.40
N THR A 26 -14.23 6.14 -5.20
CA THR A 26 -15.13 7.23 -4.76
C THR A 26 -14.98 8.47 -5.64
N VAL A 27 -13.75 8.86 -5.99
CA VAL A 27 -13.49 10.03 -6.86
C VAL A 27 -14.12 9.86 -8.25
N PHE A 28 -14.09 8.66 -8.82
CA PHE A 28 -14.65 8.42 -10.14
C PHE A 28 -16.16 8.12 -10.15
N ARG A 29 -16.69 7.45 -9.12
CA ARG A 29 -18.09 6.98 -9.08
C ARG A 29 -19.04 7.89 -8.31
N LEU A 30 -18.59 8.51 -7.21
CA LEU A 30 -19.46 9.25 -6.28
C LEU A 30 -19.45 10.76 -6.49
N LEU A 31 -18.54 11.28 -7.33
CA LEU A 31 -18.42 12.70 -7.65
C LEU A 31 -18.64 12.96 -9.16
N PRO A 32 -19.83 12.69 -9.71
CA PRO A 32 -20.10 12.82 -11.14
C PRO A 32 -19.90 14.26 -11.66
N GLY A 33 -20.12 15.28 -10.82
CA GLY A 33 -20.02 16.69 -11.19
C GLY A 33 -18.60 17.26 -11.26
N LEU A 34 -17.55 16.51 -10.88
CA LEU A 34 -16.18 17.01 -10.97
C LEU A 34 -15.62 16.87 -12.40
N PRO A 35 -14.91 17.90 -12.92
CA PRO A 35 -14.18 17.80 -14.18
C PRO A 35 -13.17 16.66 -14.17
N LEU A 36 -12.99 15.99 -15.30
CA LEU A 36 -12.08 14.85 -15.43
C LEU A 36 -10.63 15.15 -14.97
N PRO A 37 -10.01 16.30 -15.28
CA PRO A 37 -8.66 16.61 -14.80
C PRO A 37 -8.55 16.61 -13.27
N VAL A 38 -9.57 17.12 -12.58
CA VAL A 38 -9.61 17.17 -11.11
C VAL A 38 -9.66 15.76 -10.53
N LYS A 39 -10.46 14.87 -11.15
CA LYS A 39 -10.52 13.46 -10.75
C LYS A 39 -9.20 12.75 -10.92
N LEU A 40 -8.52 12.99 -12.05
CA LEU A 40 -7.21 12.39 -12.32
C LEU A 40 -6.16 12.83 -11.30
N ILE A 41 -6.08 14.13 -10.98
CA ILE A 41 -5.18 14.64 -9.95
C ILE A 41 -5.53 14.06 -8.58
N GLY A 42 -6.81 14.03 -8.23
CA GLY A 42 -7.29 13.48 -6.95
C GLY A 42 -7.09 11.96 -6.80
N ALA A 43 -6.97 11.23 -7.91
CA ALA A 43 -6.68 9.79 -7.92
C ALA A 43 -5.18 9.47 -8.06
N LEU A 44 -4.38 10.39 -8.60
CA LEU A 44 -2.96 10.16 -8.83
C LEU A 44 -2.17 9.97 -7.53
N ILE A 45 -2.44 10.81 -6.53
CA ILE A 45 -1.79 10.75 -5.21
C ILE A 45 -2.02 9.39 -4.53
N PRO A 46 -3.28 8.94 -4.32
CA PRO A 46 -3.54 7.64 -3.69
C PRO A 46 -3.02 6.47 -4.52
N LEU A 47 -3.03 6.56 -5.85
CA LEU A 47 -2.44 5.53 -6.70
C LEU A 47 -0.92 5.42 -6.49
N ALA A 48 -0.22 6.56 -6.38
CA ALA A 48 1.21 6.57 -6.05
C ALA A 48 1.47 5.96 -4.67
N LEU A 49 0.62 6.25 -3.67
CA LEU A 49 0.72 5.67 -2.33
C LEU A 49 0.51 4.15 -2.32
N VAL A 50 -0.38 3.61 -3.16
CA VAL A 50 -0.50 2.16 -3.37
C VAL A 50 0.80 1.60 -3.91
N GLY A 51 1.38 2.23 -4.94
CA GLY A 51 2.66 1.82 -5.52
C GLY A 51 3.79 1.78 -4.48
N VAL A 52 3.92 2.83 -3.66
CA VAL A 52 4.92 2.90 -2.58
C VAL A 52 4.67 1.82 -1.53
N SER A 53 3.40 1.60 -1.13
CA SER A 53 3.05 0.59 -0.13
C SER A 53 3.42 -0.83 -0.58
N VAL A 54 3.23 -1.14 -1.87
CA VAL A 54 3.64 -2.41 -2.46
C VAL A 54 5.17 -2.51 -2.57
N TYR A 55 5.84 -1.44 -2.97
CA TYR A 55 7.31 -1.41 -3.05
C TYR A 55 7.96 -1.69 -1.68
N VAL A 56 7.49 -1.02 -0.63
CA VAL A 56 7.98 -1.24 0.74
C VAL A 56 7.75 -2.68 1.21
N LEU A 57 6.58 -3.26 0.89
CA LEU A 57 6.32 -4.68 1.19
C LEU A 57 7.30 -5.60 0.48
N VAL A 58 7.61 -5.34 -0.79
CA VAL A 58 8.58 -6.12 -1.56
C VAL A 58 9.98 -6.04 -0.94
N GLU A 59 10.45 -4.84 -0.57
CA GLU A 59 11.74 -4.68 0.12
C GLU A 59 11.75 -5.42 1.46
N ARG A 60 10.68 -5.35 2.26
CA ARG A 60 10.60 -6.15 3.51
C ARG A 60 10.59 -7.66 3.28
N ILE A 61 9.93 -8.13 2.23
CA ILE A 61 9.99 -9.55 1.86
C ILE A 61 11.41 -9.95 1.49
N LYS A 62 12.17 -9.07 0.80
CA LYS A 62 13.58 -9.33 0.43
C LYS A 62 14.46 -9.34 1.67
N GLU A 63 14.38 -8.35 2.55
CA GLU A 63 15.15 -8.26 3.81
C GLU A 63 14.92 -9.50 4.70
N ILE A 64 13.66 -9.87 4.94
CA ILE A 64 13.33 -11.05 5.76
C ILE A 64 13.86 -12.36 5.13
N ARG A 65 13.98 -12.40 3.79
CA ARG A 65 14.52 -13.56 3.06
C ARG A 65 16.05 -13.55 2.93
N SER A 66 16.68 -12.37 2.89
CA SER A 66 18.14 -12.22 2.85
C SER A 66 18.76 -12.65 4.17
N GLY A 67 17.99 -12.60 5.27
CA GLY A 67 18.49 -12.93 6.59
C GLY A 67 19.40 -11.84 7.16
N GLU A 68 19.38 -10.62 6.58
CA GLU A 68 19.75 -9.42 7.32
C GLU A 68 18.96 -9.41 8.63
N GLU A 69 19.65 -9.13 9.74
CA GLU A 69 19.02 -9.12 11.05
C GLU A 69 17.84 -8.15 11.01
N ASP A 70 16.64 -8.72 10.94
CA ASP A 70 15.40 -8.01 11.12
C ASP A 70 15.35 -7.59 12.60
N ASP A 71 15.94 -6.42 12.87
CA ASP A 71 16.11 -5.80 14.19
C ASP A 71 14.78 -5.66 14.96
N LEU A 72 13.64 -5.84 14.30
CA LEU A 72 12.32 -5.91 14.93
C LEU A 72 12.16 -7.11 15.88
N ASP A 73 12.99 -8.16 15.78
CA ASP A 73 12.99 -9.27 16.76
C ASP A 73 13.57 -8.86 18.13
N ASN A 74 14.21 -7.68 18.26
CA ASN A 74 14.87 -7.20 19.49
C ASN A 74 14.02 -6.24 20.35
N TYR A 75 12.75 -6.02 20.03
CA TYR A 75 11.83 -5.15 20.78
C TYR A 75 10.59 -5.88 21.30
#